data_AF-A0A345NYK4-F1
#
_entry.id   AF-A0A345NYK4-F1
#
_cell.length_a   1.000
_cell.length_b   1.000
_cell.length_c   1.000
_cell.angle_alpha   90.00
_cell.angle_beta   90.00
_cell.angle_gamma   90.00
#
_symmetry.space_group_name_H-M   'P 1'
#
loop_
_entity.id
_entity.type
_entity.pdbx_description
1 polymer ?
#
loop_
_entity_poly.entity_id
_entity_poly.type
_entity_poly.pdbx_seq_one_letter_code
_entity_poly.pdbx_strand_id
1 'polypeptide(L)' 'MNKKLSIYLLMLAIGFTFLILAIMLDLPQKVQWLFLAIAIVLNVTSAIAAMRFGLQQMKPDKR' A
#
# COMPACT_ATOMS: atom_id res chain seq x y z
N MET A 1 -16.92 -4.85 5.98
CA MET A 1 -15.74 -3.97 5.82
C MET A 1 -16.07 -2.89 4.80
N ASN A 2 -15.76 -1.62 5.05
CA ASN A 2 -16.10 -0.53 4.12
C ASN A 2 -15.40 -0.79 2.76
N LYS A 3 -16.12 -0.76 1.62
CA LYS A 3 -15.58 -1.13 0.30
C LYS A 3 -14.26 -0.42 -0.02
N LYS A 4 -14.13 0.84 0.43
CA LYS A 4 -12.92 1.67 0.27
C LYS A 4 -11.72 1.09 1.04
N LEU A 5 -11.91 0.63 2.27
CA LEU A 5 -10.84 0.02 3.08
C LEU A 5 -10.32 -1.27 2.44
N SER A 6 -11.23 -2.09 1.91
CA SER A 6 -10.87 -3.34 1.23
C SER A 6 -9.99 -3.08 0.00
N ILE A 7 -10.26 -2.00 -0.75
CA ILE A 7 -9.44 -1.60 -1.90
C ILE A 7 -8.05 -1.16 -1.44
N TYR A 8 -7.94 -0.35 -0.38
CA TYR A 8 -6.62 0.07 0.13
C TYR A 8 -5.80 -1.10 0.67
N LEU A 9 -6.43 -2.09 1.31
CA LEU A 9 -5.75 -3.31 1.77
C LEU A 9 -5.30 -4.19 0.60
N LEU A 10 -6.10 -4.31 -0.46
CA LEU A 10 -5.70 -4.99 -1.69
C LEU A 10 -4.50 -4.27 -2.33
N MET A 11 -4.55 -2.94 -2.40
CA MET A 11 -3.49 -2.10 -2.94
C MET A 11 -2.18 -2.24 -2.13
N LEU A 12 -2.28 -2.33 -0.81
CA LEU A 12 -1.17 -2.63 0.09
C LEU A 12 -0.58 -4.03 -0.20
N ALA A 13 -1.42 -5.06 -0.31
CA ALA A 13 -0.98 -6.42 -0.60
C ALA A 13 -0.28 -6.54 -1.97
N ILE A 14 -0.80 -5.85 -2.99
CA ILE A 14 -0.17 -5.77 -4.33
C ILE A 14 1.18 -5.06 -4.24
N GLY A 15 1.22 -3.90 -3.58
CA GLY A 15 2.47 -3.15 -3.37
C GLY A 15 3.53 -3.96 -2.63
N PHE A 16 3.14 -4.70 -1.60
CA PHE A 16 4.04 -5.57 -0.83
C PHE A 16 4.55 -6.75 -1.67
N THR A 17 3.68 -7.34 -2.49
CA THR A 17 4.08 -8.39 -3.43
C THR A 17 5.12 -7.88 -4.42
N PHE A 18 4.92 -6.69 -5.00
CA PHE A 18 5.92 -6.09 -5.89
C PHE A 18 7.23 -5.77 -5.19
N LEU A 19 7.19 -5.36 -3.93
CA LEU A 19 8.40 -5.15 -3.13
C LEU A 19 9.18 -6.46 -2.95
N ILE A 20 8.49 -7.56 -2.60
CA ILE A 20 9.11 -8.87 -2.47
C ILE A 20 9.69 -9.32 -3.81
N LEU A 21 8.94 -9.19 -4.91
CA LEU A 21 9.42 -9.57 -6.24
C LEU A 21 10.67 -8.76 -6.64
N ALA A 22 10.70 -7.46 -6.35
CA ALA A 22 11.85 -6.60 -6.64
C ALA A 22 13.11 -6.96 -5.83
N ILE A 23 12.96 -7.54 -4.64
CA ILE A 23 14.08 -7.89 -3.76
C ILE A 23 14.53 -9.34 -3.99
N MET A 24 13.59 -10.26 -4.22
CA MET A 24 13.85 -11.70 -4.29
C MET A 24 14.20 -12.19 -5.69
N LEU A 25 13.69 -11.55 -6.75
CA LEU A 25 14.07 -11.91 -8.11
C LEU A 25 15.25 -11.07 -8.60
N ASP A 26 16.17 -11.76 -9.27
CA ASP A 26 17.28 -11.13 -9.97
C ASP A 26 16.79 -10.54 -11.31
N LEU A 27 16.13 -9.38 -11.21
CA LEU A 27 15.53 -8.66 -12.32
C LEU A 27 16.57 -7.72 -12.96
N PRO A 28 16.47 -7.44 -14.28
CA PRO A 28 17.26 -6.39 -14.90
C PRO A 28 17.10 -5.07 -14.14
N GLN A 29 18.21 -4.38 -13.87
CA GLN A 29 18.28 -3.22 -12.97
C GLN A 29 17.16 -2.19 -13.22
N LYS A 30 16.86 -1.87 -14.49
CA LYS A 30 15.78 -0.93 -14.86
C LYS A 30 14.39 -1.42 -14.43
N VAL A 31 14.12 -2.71 -14.57
CA VAL A 31 12.85 -3.35 -14.19
C VAL A 31 12.74 -3.42 -12.67
N GLN A 32 13.83 -3.77 -11.98
CA GLN A 32 13.87 -3.78 -10.53
C GLN A 32 13.53 -2.41 -9.93
N TRP A 33 14.15 -1.33 -10.44
CA TRP A 33 13.86 0.04 -10.03
C TRP A 33 12.41 0.44 -10.32
N LEU A 34 11.85 0.01 -11.45
CA LEU A 34 10.44 0.26 -11.78
C LEU A 34 9.50 -0.41 -10.78
N PHE A 35 9.73 -1.69 -10.48
CA PHE A 35 8.95 -2.43 -9.49
C PHE A 35 9.08 -1.81 -8.10
N LEU A 36 10.30 -1.40 -7.71
CA LEU A 36 10.56 -0.74 -6.44
C LEU A 36 9.81 0.59 -6.32
N ALA A 37 9.85 1.41 -7.37
CA ALA A 37 9.15 2.69 -7.39
C ALA A 37 7.63 2.51 -7.26
N ILE A 38 7.05 1.57 -8.01
CA ILE A 38 5.62 1.24 -7.93
C ILE A 38 5.27 0.71 -6.54
N ALA A 39 6.06 -0.21 -6.00
CA ALA A 39 5.87 -0.77 -4.67
C ALA A 39 5.86 0.32 -3.60
N ILE A 40 6.80 1.25 -3.64
CA ILE A 40 6.88 2.37 -2.69
C ILE A 40 5.62 3.24 -2.78
N VAL A 41 5.23 3.67 -3.98
CA VAL A 41 4.05 4.53 -4.17
C VAL A 41 2.78 3.85 -3.66
N LEU A 42 2.58 2.57 -3.99
CA LEU A 42 1.41 1.80 -3.55
C LEU A 42 1.38 1.63 -2.03
N ASN A 43 2.51 1.27 -1.41
CA ASN A 43 2.59 1.06 0.04
C ASN A 43 2.41 2.36 0.83
N VAL A 44 3.07 3.45 0.42
CA VAL A 44 2.94 4.74 1.11
C VAL A 44 1.51 5.27 1.00
N THR A 45 0.90 5.21 -0.19
CA THR A 45 -0.47 5.68 -0.41
C THR A 45 -1.47 4.87 0.43
N SER A 46 -1.33 3.55 0.45
CA SER A 46 -2.21 2.67 1.23
C SER A 46 -2.00 2.82 2.74
N ALA A 47 -0.76 3.00 3.22
CA ALA A 47 -0.47 3.29 4.62
C ALA A 47 -1.10 4.61 5.08
N ILE A 48 -0.97 5.68 4.29
CA ILE A 48 -1.60 6.98 4.60
C ILE A 48 -3.13 6.85 4.60
N ALA A 49 -3.71 6.13 3.64
CA ALA A 49 -5.15 5.91 3.57
C ALA A 49 -5.66 5.11 4.78
N ALA A 50 -4.93 4.06 5.20
CA ALA A 50 -5.24 3.26 6.37
C ALA A 50 -5.14 4.08 7.66
N MET A 51 -4.08 4.90 7.82
CA MET A 51 -3.93 5.82 8.95
C MET A 51 -5.08 6.84 9.01
N ARG A 52 -5.44 7.45 7.86
CA ARG A 52 -6.54 8.42 7.80
C ARG A 52 -7.88 7.78 8.16
N PHE A 53 -8.13 6.55 7.69
CA PHE A 53 -9.34 5.81 8.04
C PHE A 53 -9.35 5.41 9.52
N GLY A 54 -8.21 4.95 10.05
CA GLY A 54 -8.05 4.64 11.47
C GLY A 54 -8.28 5.87 12.36
N LEU A 55 -7.70 7.02 12.02
CA LEU A 55 -7.93 8.29 12.71
C LEU A 55 -9.40 8.75 12.64
N GLN A 56 -10.09 8.49 11.53
CA GLN A 56 -11.52 8.78 11.42
C GLN A 56 -12.37 7.90 12.34
N GLN A 57 -12.00 6.63 12.52
CA GLN A 57 -12.67 5.71 13.44
C GLN A 57 -12.32 5.98 14.91
N MET A 58 -11.16 6.57 15.18
CA MET A 58 -10.72 6.96 16.53
C MET A 58 -11.27 8.32 16.96
N LYS A 59 -11.81 9.14 16.05
CA LYS A 59 -12.55 10.34 16.45
C LYS A 59 -13.89 9.88 17.05
N PRO A 60 -14.14 10.13 18.35
CA PRO A 60 -15.45 9.85 18.92
C PRO A 60 -16.49 10.68 18.18
N ASP A 61 -17.60 10.04 17.84
CA ASP A 61 -18.80 10.64 17.29
C ASP A 61 -19.10 11.95 18.07
N LYS A 62 -18.90 13.11 17.41
CA LYS A 62 -19.37 14.39 17.92
C LYS A 62 -20.85 14.46 17.59
N ARG A 63 -21.65 13.81 18.44
CA ARG A 63 -23.05 14.16 18.61
C ARG A 63 -23.18 15.61 19.06
#